data_AF-A0A6N6KJH7-F1
#
_entry.id   AF-A0A6N6KJH7-F1
#
_cell.length_a   1.000
_cell.length_b   1.000
_cell.length_c   1.000
_cell.angle_alpha   90.00
_cell.angle_beta   90.00
_cell.angle_gamma   90.00
#
_symmetry.space_group_name_H-M   'P 1'
#
loop_
_entity.id
_entity.type
_entity.pdbx_description
1 polymer ?
#
loop_
_entity_poly.entity_id
_entity_poly.type
_entity_poly.pdbx_seq_one_letter_code
_entity_poly.pdbx_strand_id
1 'polypeptide(L)'
;MQNLKYPIGDFKSPEHISPDQLSDWITDIKQFPQKLKSLVQGLRKDQLGWHYRPGGWTIHQVIHHCADSHMNSFIRFKLALTEDSPTIKPYLEHLWAEMPDTLSANIDTSISILEGLHHRWGILLDNLGTDDLESVFIHPEHGKRFTLGETIALYSWHGNHHLAHVEQAIRFKGNFGEFGDENTGVV
;
A
#
# COMPACT_ATOMS: atom_id res chain seq x y z
N MET A 1 -7.27 9.45 -17.48
CA MET A 1 -6.15 9.43 -16.50
C MET A 1 -6.53 9.02 -15.07
N GLN A 2 -7.66 9.48 -14.50
CA GLN A 2 -8.04 9.15 -13.11
C GLN A 2 -8.14 7.63 -12.85
N ASN A 3 -8.70 6.87 -13.79
CA ASN A 3 -8.80 5.41 -13.69
C ASN A 3 -7.43 4.71 -13.61
N LEU A 4 -6.38 5.27 -14.23
CA LEU A 4 -5.03 4.73 -14.14
C LEU A 4 -4.37 5.04 -12.80
N LYS A 5 -4.76 6.17 -12.18
CA LYS A 5 -4.28 6.55 -10.85
C LYS A 5 -4.97 5.72 -9.77
N TYR A 6 -6.26 5.44 -9.90
CA TYR A 6 -7.06 4.66 -8.96
C TYR A 6 -7.73 3.46 -9.66
N PRO A 7 -6.97 2.40 -10.02
CA PRO A 7 -7.48 1.27 -10.80
C PRO A 7 -8.57 0.47 -10.09
N ILE A 8 -8.65 0.57 -8.75
CA ILE A 8 -9.67 -0.07 -7.92
C ILE A 8 -10.63 0.94 -7.25
N GLY A 9 -10.64 2.19 -7.75
CA GLY A 9 -11.36 3.30 -7.13
C GLY A 9 -10.67 3.89 -5.90
N ASP A 10 -11.20 5.01 -5.42
CA ASP A 10 -10.71 5.70 -4.22
C ASP A 10 -11.05 4.93 -2.94
N PHE A 11 -10.20 5.07 -1.91
CA PHE A 11 -10.52 4.58 -0.58
C PHE A 11 -11.78 5.27 -0.04
N LYS A 12 -12.68 4.49 0.53
CA LYS A 12 -13.86 4.98 1.25
C LYS A 12 -13.74 4.52 2.69
N SER A 13 -13.69 5.47 3.63
CA SER A 13 -13.67 5.14 5.05
C SER A 13 -14.94 4.37 5.42
N PRO A 14 -14.83 3.22 6.11
CA PRO A 14 -16.01 2.48 6.55
C PRO A 14 -16.75 3.28 7.64
N GLU A 15 -18.07 3.41 7.51
CA GLU A 15 -18.92 3.99 8.58
C GLU A 15 -19.10 3.00 9.74
N HIS A 16 -19.15 1.70 9.41
CA HIS A 16 -19.24 0.59 10.35
C HIS A 16 -18.30 -0.52 9.91
N ILE A 17 -17.60 -1.14 10.86
CA ILE A 17 -16.66 -2.23 10.63
C ILE A 17 -17.28 -3.51 11.18
N SER A 18 -17.67 -4.44 10.29
CA SER A 18 -18.12 -5.77 10.71
C SER A 18 -16.93 -6.70 10.98
N PRO A 19 -17.10 -7.76 11.80
CA PRO A 19 -16.06 -8.77 12.00
C PRO A 19 -15.59 -9.44 10.70
N ASP A 20 -16.52 -9.68 9.76
CA ASP A 20 -16.20 -10.29 8.47
C ASP A 20 -15.33 -9.36 7.61
N GLN A 21 -15.69 -8.07 7.53
CA GLN A 21 -14.90 -7.07 6.81
C GLN A 21 -13.50 -6.94 7.41
N LEU A 22 -13.42 -6.89 8.74
CA LEU A 22 -12.14 -6.83 9.44
C LEU A 22 -11.27 -8.05 9.13
N SER A 23 -11.85 -9.25 9.17
CA SER A 23 -11.16 -10.50 8.83
C SER A 23 -10.65 -10.50 7.39
N ASP A 24 -11.45 -10.00 6.44
CA ASP A 24 -11.05 -9.88 5.03
C ASP A 24 -9.88 -8.91 4.86
N TRP A 25 -9.95 -7.73 5.50
CA TRP A 25 -8.87 -6.74 5.44
C TRP A 25 -7.57 -7.25 6.07
N ILE A 26 -7.66 -7.94 7.22
CA ILE A 26 -6.49 -8.57 7.86
C ILE A 26 -5.91 -9.65 6.95
N THR A 27 -6.75 -10.43 6.28
CA THR A 27 -6.32 -11.44 5.31
C THR A 27 -5.58 -10.81 4.13
N ASP A 28 -6.10 -9.71 3.58
CA ASP A 28 -5.43 -8.97 2.51
C ASP A 28 -4.07 -8.45 2.93
N ILE A 29 -3.97 -7.85 4.12
CA ILE A 29 -2.69 -7.41 4.66
C ILE A 29 -1.73 -8.59 4.78
N LYS A 30 -2.15 -9.73 5.37
CA LYS A 30 -1.29 -10.90 5.53
C LYS A 30 -0.81 -11.49 4.20
N GLN A 31 -1.65 -11.47 3.17
CA GLN A 31 -1.35 -12.07 1.87
C GLN A 31 -0.59 -11.15 0.92
N PHE A 32 -0.56 -9.83 1.19
CA PHE A 32 0.06 -8.84 0.31
C PHE A 32 1.47 -9.20 -0.18
N PRO A 33 2.44 -9.59 0.68
CA PRO A 33 3.80 -9.90 0.21
C PRO A 33 3.83 -11.08 -0.78
N GLN A 34 3.03 -12.12 -0.53
CA GLN A 34 2.99 -13.29 -1.40
C GLN A 34 2.32 -12.95 -2.74
N LYS A 35 1.23 -12.19 -2.74
CA LYS A 35 0.57 -11.69 -3.96
C LYS A 35 1.56 -10.85 -4.78
N LEU A 36 2.27 -9.92 -4.15
CA LEU A 36 3.26 -9.06 -4.81
C LEU A 36 4.41 -9.88 -5.41
N LYS A 37 4.98 -10.81 -4.64
CA LYS A 37 6.07 -11.69 -5.07
C LYS A 37 5.68 -12.53 -6.29
N SER A 38 4.49 -13.12 -6.26
CA SER A 38 3.96 -13.89 -7.39
C SER A 38 3.75 -13.03 -8.64
N LEU A 39 3.28 -11.79 -8.46
CA LEU A 39 3.01 -10.88 -9.56
C LEU A 39 4.27 -10.42 -10.30
N VAL A 40 5.37 -10.24 -9.58
CA VAL A 40 6.66 -9.78 -10.14
C VAL A 40 7.61 -10.93 -10.47
N GLN A 41 7.20 -12.18 -10.21
CA GLN A 41 8.00 -13.36 -10.47
C GLN A 41 8.32 -13.47 -11.98
N GLY A 42 9.61 -13.57 -12.29
CA GLY A 42 10.09 -13.72 -13.66
C GLY A 42 10.17 -12.42 -14.46
N LEU A 43 9.85 -11.26 -13.87
CA LEU A 43 10.14 -9.97 -14.49
C LEU A 43 11.65 -9.73 -14.55
N ARG A 44 12.12 -9.29 -15.71
CA ARG A 44 13.49 -8.82 -15.90
C ARG A 44 13.66 -7.38 -15.42
N LYS A 45 14.91 -6.96 -15.21
CA LYS A 45 15.25 -5.60 -14.76
C LYS A 45 14.67 -4.49 -15.65
N ASP A 46 14.65 -4.67 -16.96
CA ASP A 46 14.05 -3.72 -17.90
C ASP A 46 12.54 -3.59 -17.71
N GLN A 47 11.87 -4.68 -17.33
CA GLN A 47 10.42 -4.71 -17.11
C GLN A 47 10.03 -4.10 -15.76
N LEU A 48 10.90 -4.21 -14.74
CA LEU A 48 10.72 -3.50 -13.47
C LEU A 48 10.77 -1.97 -13.63
N GLY A 49 11.36 -1.49 -14.72
CA GLY A 49 11.36 -0.07 -15.11
C GLY A 49 10.07 0.40 -15.81
N TRP A 50 9.07 -0.46 -15.99
CA TRP A 50 7.79 -0.04 -16.56
C TRP A 50 7.01 0.84 -15.60
N HIS A 51 6.54 1.97 -16.09
CA HIS A 51 5.67 2.86 -15.34
C HIS A 51 4.27 2.26 -15.21
N TYR A 52 3.62 2.47 -14.06
CA TYR A 52 2.22 2.04 -13.90
C TYR A 52 1.22 2.98 -14.58
N ARG A 53 1.62 4.20 -14.95
CA ARG A 53 0.85 5.17 -15.76
C ARG A 53 1.79 6.25 -16.31
N PRO A 54 1.38 7.10 -17.27
CA PRO A 54 2.16 8.26 -17.67
C PRO A 54 2.50 9.17 -16.48
N GLY A 55 3.79 9.46 -16.29
CA GLY A 55 4.31 10.24 -15.15
C GLY A 55 4.07 9.61 -13.77
N GLY A 56 3.70 8.33 -13.71
CA GLY A 56 3.63 7.56 -12.47
C GLY A 56 5.00 7.01 -12.08
N TRP A 57 5.04 6.18 -11.04
CA TRP A 57 6.24 5.44 -10.66
C TRP A 57 6.41 4.17 -11.50
N THR A 58 7.64 3.67 -11.49
CA THR A 58 7.98 2.34 -12.01
C THR A 58 7.50 1.22 -11.07
N ILE A 59 7.38 -0.01 -11.57
CA ILE A 59 7.14 -1.20 -10.72
C ILE A 59 8.18 -1.26 -9.59
N HIS A 60 9.45 -0.98 -9.92
CA HIS A 60 10.56 -0.95 -8.97
C HIS A 60 10.28 0.00 -7.78
N GLN A 61 9.95 1.25 -8.08
CA GLN A 61 9.63 2.27 -7.06
C GLN A 61 8.37 1.91 -6.25
N VAL A 62 7.33 1.37 -6.89
CA VAL A 62 6.10 0.95 -6.19
C VAL A 62 6.39 -0.13 -5.15
N ILE A 63 7.24 -1.12 -5.45
CA ILE A 63 7.60 -2.19 -4.51
C ILE A 63 8.35 -1.63 -3.29
N HIS A 64 9.32 -0.73 -3.51
CA HIS A 64 10.04 -0.08 -2.43
C HIS A 64 9.14 0.81 -1.58
N HIS A 65 8.28 1.61 -2.22
CA HIS A 65 7.26 2.41 -1.53
C HIS A 65 6.36 1.56 -0.65
N CYS A 66 5.92 0.39 -1.12
CA CYS A 66 5.10 -0.51 -0.29
C CYS A 66 5.83 -0.92 0.99
N ALA A 67 7.12 -1.24 0.92
CA ALA A 67 7.91 -1.54 2.10
C ALA A 67 7.97 -0.34 3.06
N ASP A 68 8.28 0.85 2.56
CA ASP A 68 8.40 2.07 3.37
C ASP A 68 7.07 2.47 4.02
N SER A 69 5.99 2.47 3.24
CA SER A 69 4.65 2.83 3.69
C SER A 69 4.13 1.86 4.74
N HIS A 70 4.35 0.55 4.54
CA HIS A 70 3.85 -0.47 5.46
C HIS A 70 4.69 -0.50 6.75
N MET A 71 6.00 -0.27 6.69
CA MET A 71 6.84 -0.10 7.89
C MET A 71 6.38 1.09 8.74
N ASN A 72 6.12 2.23 8.09
CA ASN A 72 5.57 3.41 8.76
C ASN A 72 4.22 3.10 9.41
N SER A 73 3.32 2.39 8.71
CA SER A 73 2.04 1.96 9.28
C SER A 73 2.20 1.10 10.51
N PHE A 74 3.00 0.04 10.43
CA PHE A 74 3.24 -0.87 11.54
C PHE A 74 3.78 -0.15 12.79
N ILE A 75 4.65 0.85 12.60
CA ILE A 75 5.11 1.71 13.70
C ILE A 75 3.93 2.51 14.28
N ARG A 76 3.08 3.13 13.45
CA ARG A 76 1.90 3.88 13.89
C ARG A 76 0.91 3.02 14.68
N PHE A 77 0.70 1.77 14.27
CA PHE A 77 -0.10 0.81 15.06
C PHE A 77 0.46 0.65 16.47
N LYS A 78 1.77 0.43 16.59
CA LYS A 78 2.39 0.28 17.91
C LYS A 78 2.28 1.55 18.75
N LEU A 79 2.51 2.72 18.17
CA LEU A 79 2.36 3.99 18.87
C LEU A 79 0.93 4.16 19.40
N ALA A 80 -0.09 3.96 18.55
CA ALA A 80 -1.49 4.10 18.95
C ALA A 80 -1.93 3.12 20.04
N LEU A 81 -1.36 1.91 20.08
CA LEU A 81 -1.65 0.90 21.10
C LEU A 81 -0.92 1.14 22.44
N THR A 82 0.09 2.00 22.46
CA THR A 82 0.93 2.21 23.66
C THR A 82 0.94 3.64 24.18
N GLU A 83 0.34 4.58 23.46
CA GLU A 83 0.31 6.00 23.79
C GLU A 83 -1.11 6.55 23.67
N ASP A 84 -1.43 7.61 24.42
CA ASP A 84 -2.71 8.28 24.28
C ASP A 84 -2.71 9.21 23.05
N SER A 85 -3.40 8.78 21.99
CA SER A 85 -3.66 9.57 20.78
C SER A 85 -2.40 10.24 20.17
N PRO A 86 -1.30 9.51 19.92
CA PRO A 86 -0.03 10.10 19.51
C PRO A 86 -0.13 10.84 18.18
N THR A 87 0.60 11.95 18.06
CA THR A 87 0.79 12.64 16.78
C THR A 87 1.92 11.97 16.00
N ILE A 88 1.61 11.41 14.83
CA ILE A 88 2.58 10.65 14.03
C ILE A 88 3.46 11.57 13.18
N LYS A 89 4.58 11.03 12.71
CA LYS A 89 5.46 11.72 11.75
C LYS A 89 5.03 11.41 10.31
N PRO A 90 4.62 12.42 9.50
CA PRO A 90 4.48 12.26 8.07
C PRO A 90 5.85 12.14 7.40
N TYR A 91 5.86 11.53 6.22
CA TYR A 91 7.03 11.44 5.36
C TYR A 91 6.64 11.84 3.94
N LEU A 92 7.59 12.37 3.18
CA LEU A 92 7.37 12.82 1.81
C LEU A 92 7.61 11.65 0.85
N GLU A 93 6.60 10.79 0.67
CA GLU A 93 6.70 9.55 -0.11
C GLU A 93 7.29 9.76 -1.51
N HIS A 94 6.94 10.85 -2.19
CA HIS A 94 7.46 11.19 -3.51
C HIS A 94 8.96 11.52 -3.51
N LEU A 95 9.52 11.99 -2.39
CA LEU A 95 10.97 12.17 -2.27
C LEU A 95 11.67 10.87 -1.90
N TRP A 96 11.02 10.02 -1.08
CA TRP A 96 11.54 8.70 -0.73
C TRP A 96 11.66 7.82 -1.96
N ALA A 97 10.66 7.85 -2.86
CA ALA A 97 10.67 7.11 -4.12
C ALA A 97 11.81 7.50 -5.09
N GLU A 98 12.48 8.63 -4.86
CA GLU A 98 13.60 9.13 -5.68
C GLU A 98 14.96 8.98 -4.97
N MET A 99 15.00 8.37 -3.78
CA MET A 99 16.24 8.17 -3.04
C MET A 99 17.15 7.14 -3.71
N PRO A 100 18.49 7.24 -3.54
CA PRO A 100 19.43 6.35 -4.22
C PRO A 100 19.20 4.87 -3.92
N ASP A 101 18.80 4.52 -2.70
CA ASP A 101 18.49 3.15 -2.31
C ASP A 101 17.22 2.63 -3.00
N THR A 102 16.15 3.44 -3.05
CA THR A 102 14.92 3.09 -3.79
C THR A 102 15.14 2.92 -5.29
N LEU A 103 16.04 3.70 -5.90
CA LEU A 103 16.33 3.60 -7.33
C LEU A 103 17.28 2.45 -7.70
N SER A 104 18.07 1.95 -6.75
CA SER A 104 19.21 1.07 -7.03
C SER A 104 19.15 -0.31 -6.37
N ALA A 105 18.44 -0.46 -5.25
CA ALA A 105 18.34 -1.73 -4.53
C ALA A 105 17.68 -2.82 -5.39
N ASN A 106 17.85 -4.09 -5.03
CA ASN A 106 17.06 -5.15 -5.63
C ASN A 106 15.68 -5.18 -4.94
N ILE A 107 14.60 -5.31 -5.73
CA ILE A 107 13.23 -5.49 -5.23
C ILE A 107 13.11 -6.63 -4.21
N ASP A 108 13.94 -7.68 -4.32
CA ASP A 108 13.97 -8.82 -3.39
C ASP A 108 14.23 -8.38 -1.94
N THR A 109 14.98 -7.29 -1.74
CA THR A 109 15.23 -6.71 -0.42
C THR A 109 13.94 -6.17 0.19
N SER A 110 13.16 -5.41 -0.58
CA SER A 110 11.87 -4.89 -0.10
C SER A 110 10.81 -5.98 0.05
N ILE A 111 10.80 -6.99 -0.82
CA ILE A 111 9.93 -8.17 -0.66
C ILE A 111 10.26 -8.89 0.65
N SER A 112 11.54 -9.07 0.97
CA SER A 112 11.97 -9.70 2.23
C SER A 112 11.55 -8.87 3.46
N ILE A 113 11.67 -7.53 3.39
CA ILE A 113 11.16 -6.63 4.43
C ILE A 113 9.65 -6.81 4.60
N LEU A 114 8.90 -6.80 3.50
CA LEU A 114 7.46 -6.96 3.50
C LEU A 114 7.02 -8.32 4.07
N GLU A 115 7.67 -9.42 3.70
CA GLU A 115 7.39 -10.76 4.25
C GLU A 115 7.53 -10.78 5.77
N GLY A 116 8.67 -10.33 6.30
CA GLY A 116 8.92 -10.30 7.75
C GLY A 116 8.01 -9.32 8.49
N LEU A 117 7.78 -8.13 7.89
CA LEU A 117 6.92 -7.10 8.44
C LEU A 117 5.47 -7.59 8.55
N HIS A 118 4.90 -8.08 7.45
CA HIS A 118 3.49 -8.51 7.40
C HIS A 118 3.25 -9.78 8.21
N HIS A 119 4.26 -10.64 8.40
CA HIS A 119 4.15 -11.73 9.35
C HIS A 119 3.94 -11.21 10.78
N ARG A 120 4.76 -10.26 11.23
CA ARG A 120 4.60 -9.64 12.56
C ARG A 120 3.33 -8.81 12.67
N TRP A 121 2.99 -8.07 11.61
CA TRP A 121 1.81 -7.23 11.59
C TRP A 121 0.54 -8.09 11.61
N GLY A 122 0.49 -9.18 10.84
CA GLY A 122 -0.60 -10.15 10.89
C GLY A 122 -0.83 -10.71 12.29
N ILE A 123 0.24 -11.13 12.99
CA ILE A 123 0.14 -11.58 14.40
C ILE A 123 -0.43 -10.47 15.28
N LEU A 124 0.02 -9.23 15.14
CA LEU A 124 -0.52 -8.09 15.89
C LEU A 124 -2.02 -7.93 15.63
N LEU A 125 -2.43 -7.90 14.36
CA LEU A 125 -3.82 -7.69 13.95
C LEU A 125 -4.75 -8.81 14.41
N ASP A 126 -4.31 -10.07 14.33
CA ASP A 126 -5.08 -11.24 14.79
C ASP A 126 -5.35 -11.23 16.31
N ASN A 127 -4.63 -10.40 17.08
CA ASN A 127 -4.71 -10.34 18.55
C ASN A 127 -5.29 -9.01 19.07
N LEU A 128 -5.79 -8.13 18.20
CA LEU A 128 -6.45 -6.90 18.65
C LEU A 128 -7.84 -7.20 19.21
N GLY A 129 -8.12 -6.64 20.39
CA GLY A 129 -9.49 -6.59 20.93
C GLY A 129 -10.32 -5.48 20.27
N THR A 130 -11.63 -5.47 20.54
CA THR A 130 -12.52 -4.41 20.06
C THR A 130 -12.09 -3.01 20.52
N ASP A 131 -11.60 -2.88 21.75
CA ASP A 131 -11.14 -1.58 22.29
C ASP A 131 -9.84 -1.11 21.62
N ASP A 132 -8.98 -2.05 21.21
CA ASP A 132 -7.73 -1.73 20.49
C ASP A 132 -8.05 -1.14 19.11
N LEU A 133 -9.11 -1.60 18.43
CA LEU A 133 -9.53 -1.09 17.13
C LEU A 133 -9.94 0.39 17.19
N GLU A 134 -10.44 0.84 18.34
CA GLU A 134 -10.82 2.23 18.63
C GLU A 134 -9.63 3.10 19.05
N SER A 135 -8.45 2.51 19.27
CA SER A 135 -7.22 3.27 19.53
C SER A 135 -6.91 4.15 18.33
N VAL A 136 -6.36 5.34 18.59
CA VAL A 136 -6.19 6.38 17.57
C VAL A 136 -4.76 6.89 17.47
N PHE A 137 -4.42 7.40 16.29
CA PHE A 137 -3.31 8.35 16.13
C PHE A 137 -3.78 9.60 15.39
N ILE A 138 -3.00 10.69 15.51
CA ILE A 138 -3.31 11.99 14.91
C ILE A 138 -2.33 12.28 13.78
N HIS A 139 -2.86 12.57 12.58
CA HIS A 139 -2.07 13.09 11.48
C HIS A 139 -1.93 14.62 11.61
N PRO A 140 -0.70 15.17 11.69
CA PRO A 140 -0.49 16.58 12.07
C PRO A 140 -0.93 17.58 11.00
N GLU A 141 -1.00 17.20 9.73
CA GLU A 141 -1.34 18.12 8.63
C GLU A 141 -2.71 18.80 8.79
N HIS A 142 -3.68 18.06 9.33
CA HIS A 142 -5.05 18.55 9.56
C HIS A 142 -5.58 18.22 10.96
N GLY A 143 -4.73 17.72 11.86
CA GLY A 143 -5.16 17.22 13.18
C GLY A 143 -6.15 16.05 13.10
N LYS A 144 -6.24 15.37 11.94
CA LYS A 144 -7.21 14.31 11.70
C LYS A 144 -6.87 13.08 12.54
N ARG A 145 -7.86 12.58 13.27
CA ARG A 145 -7.79 11.33 14.03
C ARG A 145 -8.08 10.16 13.09
N PHE A 146 -7.34 9.08 13.25
CA PHE A 146 -7.55 7.82 12.55
C PHE A 146 -7.61 6.71 13.59
N THR A 147 -8.67 5.90 13.56
CA THR A 147 -8.72 4.69 14.38
C THR A 147 -7.87 3.58 13.76
N LEU A 148 -7.47 2.59 14.57
CA LEU A 148 -6.77 1.43 14.04
C LEU A 148 -7.67 0.59 13.13
N GLY A 149 -8.97 0.49 13.42
CA GLY A 149 -9.95 -0.15 12.53
C GLY A 149 -9.99 0.49 11.13
N GLU A 150 -10.10 1.82 11.05
CA GLU A 150 -10.04 2.55 9.79
C GLU A 150 -8.71 2.35 9.07
N THR A 151 -7.62 2.29 9.84
CA THR A 151 -6.27 2.12 9.29
C THR A 151 -6.07 0.71 8.71
N ILE A 152 -6.65 -0.33 9.30
CA ILE A 152 -6.66 -1.69 8.74
C ILE A 152 -7.35 -1.68 7.37
N ALA A 153 -8.54 -1.07 7.27
CA ALA A 153 -9.26 -0.94 6.00
C ALA A 153 -8.44 -0.17 4.94
N LEU A 154 -7.82 0.94 5.35
CA LEU A 154 -6.97 1.76 4.49
C LEU A 154 -5.78 0.96 3.94
N TYR A 155 -5.12 0.15 4.77
CA TYR A 155 -3.94 -0.60 4.33
C TYR A 155 -4.27 -1.88 3.56
N SER A 156 -5.45 -2.48 3.77
CA SER A 156 -6.01 -3.47 2.83
C SER A 156 -6.22 -2.84 1.45
N TRP A 157 -6.87 -1.67 1.38
CA TRP A 157 -7.05 -0.94 0.12
C TRP A 157 -5.71 -0.53 -0.50
N HIS A 158 -4.77 0.02 0.27
CA HIS A 158 -3.46 0.47 -0.21
C HIS A 158 -2.65 -0.69 -0.83
N GLY A 159 -2.64 -1.85 -0.16
CA GLY A 159 -1.99 -3.05 -0.70
C GLY A 159 -2.62 -3.48 -2.03
N ASN A 160 -3.94 -3.63 -2.07
CA ASN A 160 -4.66 -4.02 -3.29
C ASN A 160 -4.52 -2.97 -4.42
N HIS A 161 -4.47 -1.70 -4.06
CA HIS A 161 -4.28 -0.58 -4.98
C HIS A 161 -2.93 -0.64 -5.68
N HIS A 162 -1.84 -0.88 -4.94
CA HIS A 162 -0.52 -0.99 -5.53
C HIS A 162 -0.27 -2.32 -6.25
N LEU A 163 -0.91 -3.41 -5.83
CA LEU A 163 -0.95 -4.64 -6.64
C LEU A 163 -1.57 -4.36 -8.01
N ALA A 164 -2.70 -3.65 -8.06
CA ALA A 164 -3.35 -3.27 -9.30
C ALA A 164 -2.49 -2.32 -10.16
N HIS A 165 -1.69 -1.43 -9.56
CA HIS A 165 -0.70 -0.63 -10.32
C HIS A 165 0.38 -1.49 -10.97
N VAL A 166 0.91 -2.49 -10.25
CA VAL A 166 1.91 -3.41 -10.80
C VAL A 166 1.30 -4.25 -11.92
N GLU A 167 0.09 -4.79 -11.73
CA GLU A 167 -0.66 -5.51 -12.77
C GLU A 167 -0.88 -4.63 -14.01
N GLN A 168 -1.27 -3.37 -13.80
CA GLN A 168 -1.45 -2.39 -14.86
C GLN A 168 -0.15 -2.14 -15.62
N ALA A 169 0.96 -1.90 -14.93
CA ALA A 169 2.28 -1.72 -15.56
C ALA A 169 2.68 -2.93 -16.41
N ILE A 170 2.45 -4.15 -15.93
CA ILE A 170 2.74 -5.40 -16.64
C ILE A 170 1.84 -5.56 -17.86
N ARG A 171 0.53 -5.36 -17.70
CA ARG A 171 -0.48 -5.48 -18.76
C ARG A 171 -0.17 -4.55 -19.94
N PHE A 172 0.17 -3.30 -19.63
CA PHE A 172 0.46 -2.28 -20.65
C PHE A 172 1.94 -2.22 -21.03
N LYS A 173 2.80 -3.02 -20.40
CA LYS A 173 4.27 -2.99 -20.59
C LYS A 173 4.86 -1.59 -20.46
N GLY A 174 4.32 -0.81 -19.53
CA GLY A 174 4.68 0.60 -19.32
C GLY A 174 4.26 1.56 -20.44
N ASN A 175 3.50 1.11 -21.45
CA ASN A 175 3.08 1.91 -22.60
C ASN A 175 1.56 2.11 -22.61
N PHE A 176 1.14 3.35 -22.34
CA PHE A 176 -0.26 3.72 -22.22
C PHE A 176 -0.81 4.49 -23.44
N GLY A 177 -0.06 4.57 -24.55
CA GLY A 177 -0.50 5.23 -25.80
C GLY A 177 -1.13 6.63 -25.61
N GLU A 178 -2.00 7.03 -26.52
CA GLU A 178 -2.85 8.23 -26.40
C GLU A 178 -4.10 8.00 -25.53
N PHE A 179 -4.11 7.05 -24.59
CA PHE A 179 -5.22 6.91 -23.61
C PHE A 179 -5.25 8.05 -22.56
N GLY A 180 -4.48 9.12 -22.81
CA GLY A 180 -4.51 10.38 -22.08
C GLY A 180 -5.74 11.23 -22.40
N ASP A 181 -6.29 11.11 -23.60
CA ASP A 181 -7.53 11.77 -24.02
C ASP A 181 -8.54 10.73 -24.51
N GLU A 182 -9.67 10.66 -23.80
CA GLU A 182 -10.94 10.04 -24.20
C GLU A 182 -10.98 8.57 -24.66
N ASN A 183 -11.62 7.76 -23.80
CA ASN A 183 -12.63 6.77 -24.19
C ASN A 183 -12.19 5.63 -25.13
N THR A 184 -11.81 4.49 -24.56
CA THR A 184 -12.01 3.21 -25.23
C THR A 184 -12.71 2.24 -24.29
N GLY A 185 -14.04 2.25 -24.36
CA GLY A 185 -14.78 1.02 -24.18
C GLY A 185 -14.30 0.02 -25.24
N VAL A 186 -13.90 -1.16 -24.80
CA VAL A 186 -13.87 -2.34 -25.65
C VAL A 186 -14.56 -3.45 -24.86
N VAL A 187 -15.58 -3.96 -25.53
CA VAL A 187 -16.48 -5.07 -25.24
C VAL A 187 -15.72 -6.32 -24.81
#